data_AF-A0A2J6HQ45-F1
#
_entry.id   AF-A0A2J6HQ45-F1
#
_cell.length_a   1.000
_cell.length_b   1.000
_cell.length_c   1.000
_cell.angle_alpha   90.00
_cell.angle_beta   90.00
_cell.angle_gamma   90.00
#
_symmetry.space_group_name_H-M   'P 1'
#
loop_
_entity.id
_entity.type
_entity.pdbx_description
1 polymer ?
#
loop_
_entity_poly.entity_id
_entity_poly.type
_entity_poly.pdbx_seq_one_letter_code
_entity_poly.pdbx_strand_id
1 'polypeptide(L)'
;GIGSLFTLMMSMTADVCDLDELKTGKRREGIFGAIYWWMVKFGFAIAGLLSGVIMSIIGFTPDTAVQTESAMTGLRLFYSGFPILGTIVAIIVMRKYDITEKRANEISAQLAEVKLKNKK
;
A
#
# COMPACT_ATOMS: atom_id res chain seq x y z
N GLY A 1 6.36 7.23 12.09
CA GLY A 1 6.90 6.01 11.46
C GLY A 1 5.87 5.37 10.55
N ILE A 2 5.00 4.51 11.07
CA ILE A 2 3.98 3.81 10.27
C ILE A 2 2.74 4.69 10.03
N GLY A 3 2.35 5.53 10.99
CA GLY A 3 1.19 6.43 10.84
C GLY A 3 1.30 7.40 9.66
N SER A 4 2.52 7.91 9.38
CA SER A 4 2.76 8.78 8.23
C SER A 4 2.57 8.08 6.89
N LEU A 5 2.83 6.77 6.80
CA LEU A 5 2.56 6.01 5.58
C LEU A 5 1.07 5.95 5.28
N PHE A 6 0.23 5.70 6.29
CA PHE A 6 -1.22 5.67 6.11
C PHE A 6 -1.79 7.04 5.73
N THR A 7 -1.27 8.13 6.32
CA THR A 7 -1.66 9.50 5.95
C THR A 7 -1.25 9.84 4.52
N LEU A 8 0.00 9.54 4.14
CA LEU A 8 0.50 9.84 2.79
C LEU A 8 -0.23 9.01 1.73
N MET A 9 -0.52 7.74 1.99
CA MET A 9 -1.26 6.89 1.05
C MET A 9 -2.69 7.39 0.81
N MET A 10 -3.38 7.87 1.85
CA MET A 10 -4.70 8.49 1.66
C MET A 10 -4.60 9.79 0.86
N SER A 11 -3.59 10.63 1.11
CA SER A 11 -3.35 11.84 0.32
C SER A 11 -3.12 11.51 -1.16
N MET A 12 -2.23 10.56 -1.46
CA MET A 12 -1.95 10.15 -2.84
C MET A 12 -3.19 9.56 -3.54
N THR A 13 -4.02 8.81 -2.80
CA THR A 13 -5.26 8.27 -3.36
C THR A 13 -6.25 9.39 -3.67
N ALA A 14 -6.32 10.44 -2.83
CA ALA A 14 -7.11 11.63 -3.10
C ALA A 14 -6.60 12.39 -4.34
N ASP A 15 -5.29 12.57 -4.50
CA ASP A 15 -4.69 13.22 -5.68
C ASP A 15 -5.06 12.49 -6.99
N VAL A 16 -5.09 11.15 -6.97
CA VAL A 16 -5.49 10.32 -8.11
C VAL A 16 -7.00 10.41 -8.37
N CYS A 17 -7.82 10.46 -7.30
CA CYS A 17 -9.26 10.67 -7.43
C CYS A 17 -9.58 12.04 -8.06
N ASP A 18 -8.89 13.10 -7.65
CA ASP A 18 -9.05 14.45 -8.20
C ASP A 18 -8.65 14.51 -9.68
N LEU A 19 -7.59 13.79 -10.07
CA LEU A 19 -7.19 13.60 -11.47
C LEU A 19 -8.25 12.90 -12.31
N ASP A 20 -8.85 11.84 -11.78
CA ASP A 20 -9.88 11.07 -12.47
C ASP A 20 -11.19 11.88 -12.58
N GLU A 21 -11.55 12.64 -11.54
CA GLU A 21 -12.67 13.57 -11.56
C GLU A 21 -12.47 14.66 -12.62
N LEU A 22 -11.25 15.23 -12.72
CA LEU A 22 -10.93 16.24 -13.73
C LEU A 22 -11.03 15.68 -15.16
N LYS A 23 -10.60 14.44 -15.39
CA LYS A 23 -10.61 13.81 -16.72
C LYS A 23 -11.98 13.27 -17.13
N THR A 24 -12.74 12.72 -16.19
CA THR A 24 -13.99 11.99 -16.50
C THR A 24 -15.26 12.73 -16.05
N GLY A 25 -15.14 13.78 -15.24
CA GLY A 25 -16.26 14.54 -14.69
C GLY A 25 -17.13 13.76 -13.71
N LYS A 26 -16.73 12.55 -13.31
CA LYS A 26 -17.50 11.67 -12.41
C LYS A 26 -16.75 11.47 -11.10
N ARG A 27 -17.45 11.64 -9.99
CA ARG A 27 -16.89 11.46 -8.65
C ARG A 27 -16.91 9.98 -8.26
N ARG A 28 -15.77 9.28 -8.45
CA ARG A 28 -15.62 7.82 -8.25
C ARG A 28 -14.86 7.43 -6.99
N GLU A 29 -14.78 8.32 -6.00
CA GLU A 29 -14.03 8.14 -4.74
C GLU A 29 -14.35 6.80 -4.03
N GLY A 30 -15.62 6.37 -4.05
CA GLY A 30 -16.05 5.12 -3.40
C GLY A 30 -15.46 3.85 -4.04
N ILE A 31 -15.24 3.84 -5.36
CA ILE A 31 -14.65 2.70 -6.07
C ILE A 31 -13.16 2.61 -5.74
N PHE A 32 -12.45 3.74 -5.73
CA PHE A 32 -11.04 3.79 -5.34
C PHE A 32 -10.84 3.34 -3.90
N GLY A 33 -11.71 3.76 -2.97
CA GLY A 33 -11.70 3.29 -1.59
C GLY A 33 -11.95 1.78 -1.46
N ALA A 34 -12.89 1.23 -2.23
CA ALA A 34 -13.19 -0.20 -2.25
C ALA A 34 -12.00 -1.03 -2.78
N ILE A 35 -11.38 -0.60 -3.88
CA ILE A 35 -10.19 -1.25 -4.44
C ILE A 35 -9.04 -1.20 -3.45
N TYR A 36 -8.80 -0.05 -2.80
CA TYR A 36 -7.74 0.09 -1.79
C TYR A 36 -7.88 -0.95 -0.67
N TRP A 37 -9.06 -1.05 -0.06
CA TRP A 37 -9.30 -2.02 1.01
C TRP A 37 -9.26 -3.47 0.54
N TRP A 38 -9.66 -3.73 -0.71
CA TRP A 38 -9.54 -5.05 -1.29
C TRP A 38 -8.08 -5.45 -1.48
N MET A 39 -7.23 -4.54 -1.96
CA MET A 39 -5.79 -4.78 -2.12
C MET A 39 -5.10 -5.03 -0.78
N VAL A 40 -5.51 -4.33 0.29
CA VAL A 40 -5.04 -4.61 1.66
C VAL A 40 -5.36 -6.05 2.07
N LYS A 41 -6.62 -6.48 1.89
CA LYS A 41 -7.04 -7.85 2.22
C LYS A 41 -6.31 -8.91 1.39
N PHE A 42 -6.12 -8.64 0.10
CA PHE A 42 -5.36 -9.51 -0.79
C PHE A 42 -3.91 -9.67 -0.31
N GLY A 43 -3.26 -8.57 0.09
CA GLY A 43 -1.92 -8.61 0.69
C GLY A 43 -1.87 -9.44 1.98
N PHE A 44 -2.84 -9.29 2.87
CA PHE A 44 -2.95 -10.10 4.08
C PHE A 44 -3.15 -11.59 3.79
N ALA A 45 -3.95 -11.94 2.77
CA ALA A 45 -4.15 -13.32 2.36
C ALA A 45 -2.85 -13.98 1.88
N ILE A 46 -2.09 -13.27 1.03
CA ILE A 46 -0.77 -13.74 0.56
C ILE A 46 0.20 -13.85 1.74
N ALA A 47 0.24 -12.86 2.64
CA ALA A 47 1.11 -12.89 3.82
C ALA A 47 0.79 -14.08 4.73
N GLY A 48 -0.49 -14.35 4.98
CA GLY A 48 -0.94 -15.52 5.75
C GLY A 48 -0.53 -16.84 5.08
N LEU A 49 -0.76 -16.98 3.78
CA LEU A 49 -0.35 -18.17 3.03
C LEU A 49 1.16 -18.40 3.09
N LEU A 50 1.95 -17.37 2.80
CA LEU A 50 3.41 -17.45 2.84
C LEU A 50 3.92 -17.75 4.24
N SER A 51 3.34 -17.16 5.29
CA SER A 51 3.74 -17.43 6.66
C SER A 51 3.58 -18.92 7.03
N GLY A 52 2.50 -19.58 6.60
CA GLY A 52 2.28 -21.00 6.85
C GLY A 52 3.31 -21.88 6.12
N VAL A 53 3.59 -21.57 4.85
CA VAL A 53 4.62 -22.28 4.07
C VAL A 53 6.01 -22.11 4.68
N ILE A 54 6.36 -20.89 5.09
CA ILE A 54 7.66 -20.57 5.70
C ILE A 54 7.83 -21.30 7.03
N MET A 55 6.80 -21.36 7.87
CA MET A 55 6.85 -22.11 9.14
C MET A 55 7.06 -23.61 8.91
N SER A 56 6.44 -24.18 7.86
CA SER A 56 6.65 -25.57 7.47
C SER A 56 8.07 -25.83 6.94
N ILE A 57 8.69 -24.88 6.23
CA ILE A 57 10.05 -25.03 5.67
C ILE A 57 11.12 -24.91 6.75
N ILE A 58 10.93 -24.01 7.72
CA ILE A 58 11.89 -23.78 8.82
C ILE A 58 11.82 -24.90 9.88
N GLY A 59 10.79 -25.76 9.82
CA GLY A 59 10.60 -26.85 10.78
C GLY A 59 10.25 -26.33 12.17
N PHE A 60 9.48 -25.24 12.25
CA PHE A 60 9.03 -24.69 13.53
C PHE A 60 7.98 -25.63 14.15
N THR A 61 8.34 -26.29 15.25
CA THR A 61 7.48 -27.27 15.92
C THR A 61 6.86 -26.63 17.17
N PRO A 62 5.63 -26.10 17.13
CA PRO A 62 5.03 -25.37 18.25
C PRO A 62 4.90 -26.20 19.54
N ASP A 63 4.87 -27.53 19.43
CA ASP A 63 4.65 -28.46 20.55
C ASP A 63 5.91 -28.82 21.35
N THR A 64 7.08 -28.26 21.03
CA THR A 64 8.35 -28.59 21.73
C THR A 64 8.74 -27.48 22.70
N ALA A 65 9.00 -27.83 23.96
CA ALA A 65 9.40 -26.87 25.00
C ALA A 65 10.74 -26.15 24.72
N VAL A 66 11.58 -26.71 23.83
CA VAL A 66 12.86 -26.13 23.40
C VAL A 66 12.90 -26.10 21.87
N GLN A 67 12.93 -24.90 21.31
CA GLN A 67 13.08 -24.68 19.87
C GLN A 67 14.57 -24.71 19.49
N THR A 68 14.91 -25.27 18.33
CA THR A 68 16.29 -25.27 17.83
C THR A 68 16.74 -23.83 17.52
N GLU A 69 17.97 -23.46 17.87
CA GLU A 69 18.52 -22.12 17.59
C GLU A 69 18.47 -21.75 16.10
N SER A 70 18.58 -22.75 15.22
CA SER A 70 18.42 -22.61 13.77
C SER A 70 17.01 -22.13 13.38
N ALA A 71 15.96 -22.69 13.98
CA ALA A 71 14.58 -22.29 13.71
C ALA A 71 14.28 -20.86 14.21
N MET A 72 14.81 -20.49 15.37
CA MET A 72 14.69 -19.14 15.92
C MET A 72 15.40 -18.10 15.04
N THR A 73 16.59 -18.43 14.52
CA THR A 73 17.36 -17.56 13.63
C THR A 73 16.69 -17.43 12.27
N GLY A 74 16.17 -18.53 11.71
CA GLY A 74 15.39 -18.53 10.46
C GLY A 74 14.14 -17.65 10.56
N LEU A 75 13.40 -17.74 11.68
CA LEU A 75 12.21 -16.92 11.89
C LEU A 75 12.54 -15.42 11.98
N ARG A 76 13.62 -15.06 12.70
CA ARG A 76 14.09 -13.66 12.79
C ARG A 76 14.50 -13.10 11.42
N LEU A 77 15.26 -13.88 10.64
CA LEU A 77 15.67 -13.48 9.29
C LEU A 77 14.47 -13.27 8.36
N PHE A 78 13.43 -14.11 8.45
CA PHE A 78 12.22 -13.90 7.67
C PHE A 78 11.41 -12.69 8.12
N TYR A 79 11.24 -12.51 9.44
CA TYR A 79 10.49 -11.39 10.00
C TYR A 79 11.12 -10.03 9.65
N SER A 80 12.46 -9.97 9.52
CA SER A 80 13.15 -8.76 9.06
C SER A 80 13.31 -8.69 7.54
N GLY A 81 13.62 -9.80 6.87
CA GLY A 81 13.90 -9.85 5.44
C GLY A 81 12.67 -9.63 4.57
N PHE A 82 11.52 -10.16 4.97
CA PHE A 82 10.30 -10.05 4.19
C PHE A 82 9.77 -8.60 4.08
N PRO A 83 9.71 -7.80 5.17
CA PRO A 83 9.40 -6.38 5.08
C PRO A 83 10.44 -5.56 4.29
N ILE A 84 11.72 -5.92 4.36
CA ILE A 84 12.77 -5.25 3.58
C ILE A 84 12.53 -5.46 2.08
N LEU A 85 12.28 -6.70 1.65
CA LEU A 85 11.97 -7.01 0.26
C LEU A 85 10.69 -6.27 -0.21
N GLY A 86 9.64 -6.28 0.62
CA GLY A 86 8.41 -5.54 0.33
C GLY A 86 8.66 -4.03 0.15
N THR A 87 9.51 -3.45 0.99
CA THR A 87 9.87 -2.02 0.92
C THR A 87 10.68 -1.71 -0.35
N ILE A 88 11.64 -2.56 -0.72
CA ILE A 88 12.43 -2.39 -1.95
C ILE A 88 11.52 -2.42 -3.19
N VAL A 89 10.60 -3.38 -3.25
CA VAL A 89 9.62 -3.47 -4.35
C VAL A 89 8.74 -2.22 -4.39
N ALA A 90 8.25 -1.76 -3.24
CA ALA A 90 7.46 -0.53 -3.15
C ALA A 90 8.24 0.69 -3.64
N ILE A 91 9.52 0.84 -3.26
CA ILE A 91 10.39 1.93 -3.74
C ILE A 91 10.52 1.88 -5.26
N ILE A 92 10.75 0.70 -5.85
CA ILE A 92 10.89 0.56 -7.31
C ILE A 92 9.61 0.98 -8.04
N VAL A 93 8.44 0.57 -7.52
CA VAL A 93 7.14 0.95 -8.09
C VAL A 93 6.91 2.46 -7.96
N MET A 94 7.24 3.04 -6.81
CA MET A 94 7.11 4.47 -6.54
C MET A 94 8.01 5.33 -7.43
N ARG A 95 9.14 4.82 -7.93
CA ARG A 95 9.99 5.56 -8.88
C ARG A 95 9.30 5.89 -10.21
N LYS A 96 8.20 5.19 -10.56
CA LYS A 96 7.38 5.49 -11.74
C LYS A 96 6.19 6.42 -11.44
N TYR A 97 6.05 6.90 -10.20
CA TYR A 97 4.97 7.78 -9.80
C TYR A 97 5.31 9.24 -10.14
N ASP A 98 4.69 9.78 -11.19
CA ASP A 98 4.96 11.11 -11.77
C ASP A 98 4.00 12.22 -11.26
N ILE A 99 3.33 11.98 -10.13
CA ILE A 99 2.50 13.01 -9.48
C ILE A 99 3.39 13.73 -8.47
N THR A 100 4.10 14.74 -8.98
CA THR A 100 4.87 15.69 -8.17
C THR A 100 3.92 16.68 -7.50
N GLU A 101 4.29 17.25 -6.35
CA GLU A 101 3.52 18.27 -5.61
C GLU A 101 3.03 19.43 -6.50
N LYS A 102 3.88 19.90 -7.43
CA LYS A 102 3.49 20.91 -8.43
C LYS A 102 2.29 20.48 -9.27
N ARG A 103 2.30 19.23 -9.72
CA ARG A 103 1.23 18.66 -10.56
C ARG A 103 -0.05 18.50 -9.75
N ALA A 104 0.05 17.99 -8.51
CA ALA A 104 -1.09 17.90 -7.59
C ALA A 104 -1.76 19.26 -7.38
N ASN A 105 -0.98 20.31 -7.10
CA ASN A 105 -1.50 21.68 -6.95
C ASN A 105 -2.15 22.23 -8.23
N GLU A 106 -1.57 21.95 -9.40
CA GLU A 106 -2.16 22.32 -10.71
C GLU A 106 -3.51 21.64 -10.93
N ILE A 107 -3.64 20.35 -10.57
CA ILE A 107 -4.88 19.58 -10.72
C ILE A 107 -5.96 20.11 -9.78
N SER A 108 -5.64 20.38 -8.50
CA SER A 108 -6.59 20.95 -7.55
C SER A 108 -7.07 22.34 -7.98
N ALA A 109 -6.17 23.17 -8.54
CA ALA A 109 -6.53 24.48 -9.09
C ALA A 109 -7.47 24.36 -10.31
N GLN A 110 -7.15 23.47 -11.25
CA GLN A 110 -8.01 23.21 -12.43
C GLN A 110 -9.38 22.67 -12.03
N LEU A 111 -9.44 21.76 -11.03
CA LEU A 111 -10.70 21.23 -10.53
C LEU A 111 -11.56 22.30 -9.85
N ALA A 112 -10.94 23.24 -9.12
CA ALA A 112 -11.64 24.37 -8.50
C ALA A 112 -12.25 25.30 -9.57
N GLU A 113 -11.53 25.59 -10.65
CA GLU A 113 -12.05 26.39 -11.76
C GLU A 113 -13.23 25.73 -12.48
N VAL A 114 -13.15 24.41 -12.72
CA VAL A 114 -14.25 23.64 -13.33
C VAL A 114 -15.50 23.65 -12.43
N LYS A 115 -15.32 23.48 -11.12
CA LYS A 115 -16.43 23.55 -10.15
C LYS A 115 -17.07 24.94 -10.10
N LEU A 116 -16.29 26.02 -10.25
CA LEU A 116 -16.81 27.38 -10.31
C LEU A 116 -17.59 27.66 -11.61
N LYS A 117 -17.13 27.13 -12.76
CA LYS A 117 -17.84 27.24 -14.04
C LYS A 117 -19.17 26.51 -14.04
N ASN A 118 -19.24 25.30 -13.47
CA ASN A 118 -20.48 24.51 -13.41
C ASN A 118 -21.51 25.04 -12.39
N LYS A 119 -21.15 26.03 -11.57
CA LYS A 119 -22.03 26.64 -10.56
C LYS A 119 -22.67 27.96 -11.03
N LYS A 120 -22.31 28.46 -12.21
CA LYS A 120 -22.98 29.56 -12.92
C LYS A 120 -23.96 29.00 -13.94
#